data_AF-A0A7Z9NTI2-F1
#
_entry.id   AF-A0A7Z9NTI2-F1
#
_cell.length_a   1.000
_cell.length_b   1.000
_cell.length_c   1.000
_cell.angle_alpha   90.00
_cell.angle_beta   90.00
_cell.angle_gamma   90.00
#
_symmetry.space_group_name_H-M   'P 1'
#
loop_
_entity.id
_entity.type
_entity.pdbx_description
1 polymer ?
#
loop_
_entity_poly.entity_id
_entity_poly.type
_entity_poly.pdbx_seq_one_letter_code
_entity_poly.pdbx_strand_id
1 'polypeptide(L)'
;MAKADELNGVPGPVHLLEMKAEISLTSEQISKIEELQSKMKKQAIAKGKELIALETELERHFMERAITAPLLHELLGEIDTTRSELRYIHLSTHLQTPKLLSEQQISRYNQLRGYSSSQDPCDNIPEGHDPEMFRKHNNCS
;
A
#
# COMPACT_ATOMS: atom_id res chain seq x y z
N MET A 1 -6.88 -1.04 -2.15
CA MET A 1 -5.91 -0.68 -3.21
C MET A 1 -4.88 -1.79 -3.29
N ALA A 2 -4.57 -2.28 -4.50
CA ALA A 2 -3.47 -3.23 -4.68
C ALA A 2 -2.13 -2.52 -4.40
N LYS A 3 -1.34 -3.03 -3.45
CA LYS A 3 -0.22 -2.33 -2.83
C LYS A 3 1.11 -2.70 -3.50
N ALA A 4 1.41 -2.02 -4.60
CA ALA A 4 2.68 -2.16 -5.31
C ALA A 4 3.89 -1.79 -4.44
N ASP A 5 3.70 -0.94 -3.43
CA ASP A 5 4.68 -0.56 -2.43
C ASP A 5 4.92 -1.67 -1.41
N GLU A 6 3.89 -2.12 -0.70
CA GLU A 6 4.05 -3.08 0.39
C GLU A 6 4.58 -4.42 -0.10
N LEU A 7 4.09 -4.92 -1.24
CA LEU A 7 4.55 -6.19 -1.81
C LEU A 7 6.01 -6.15 -2.28
N ASN A 8 6.60 -4.95 -2.41
CA ASN A 8 7.99 -4.75 -2.78
C ASN A 8 8.83 -4.21 -1.61
N GLY A 9 8.37 -4.44 -0.37
CA GLY A 9 9.14 -4.13 0.83
C GLY A 9 9.29 -2.64 1.13
N VAL A 10 8.42 -1.78 0.57
CA VAL A 10 8.42 -0.35 0.87
C VAL A 10 7.59 -0.08 2.13
N PRO A 11 8.20 0.40 3.23
CA PRO A 11 7.48 0.57 4.49
C PRO A 11 6.31 1.54 4.44
N GLY A 12 5.19 1.13 5.02
CA GLY A 12 4.02 1.99 5.24
C GLY A 12 3.97 2.53 6.67
N PRO A 13 3.52 3.79 6.89
CA PRO A 13 3.50 4.40 8.23
C PRO A 13 2.73 3.59 9.28
N VAL A 14 1.56 3.04 8.92
CA VAL A 14 0.72 2.26 9.85
C VAL A 14 1.48 1.06 10.39
N HIS A 15 2.04 0.26 9.49
CA HIS A 15 2.75 -0.97 9.86
C HIS A 15 4.05 -0.71 10.62
N LEU A 16 4.74 0.40 10.33
CA LEU A 16 5.89 0.81 11.13
C LEU A 16 5.51 1.16 12.57
N LEU A 17 4.39 1.87 12.76
CA LEU A 17 3.93 2.25 14.09
C LEU A 17 3.42 1.05 14.90
N GLU A 18 2.84 0.04 14.23
CA GLU A 18 2.46 -1.24 14.83
C GLU A 18 3.68 -2.03 15.35
N MET A 19 4.83 -1.92 14.69
CA MET A 19 6.07 -2.65 15.00
C MET A 19 7.20 -1.76 15.55
N LYS A 20 6.84 -0.61 16.14
CA LYS A 20 7.80 0.44 16.51
C LYS A 20 8.88 -0.02 17.50
N ALA A 21 8.56 -0.96 18.38
CA ALA A 21 9.49 -1.50 19.36
C ALA A 21 10.45 -2.51 18.70
N GLU A 22 9.93 -3.37 17.84
CA GLU A 22 10.66 -4.43 17.15
C GLU A 22 11.61 -3.91 16.06
N ILE A 23 11.30 -2.73 15.51
CA ILE A 23 12.11 -1.99 14.54
C ILE A 23 13.06 -1.01 15.26
N SER A 24 12.90 -0.81 16.57
CA SER A 24 13.67 0.16 17.36
C SER A 24 13.55 1.59 16.80
N LEU A 25 12.32 2.05 16.56
CA LEU A 25 12.08 3.43 16.13
C LEU A 25 12.36 4.41 17.28
N THR A 26 13.04 5.50 16.98
CA THR A 26 13.26 6.59 17.95
C THR A 26 11.97 7.40 18.15
N SER A 27 11.85 8.10 19.28
CA SER A 27 10.71 9.00 19.53
C SER A 27 10.54 10.06 18.43
N GLU A 28 11.65 10.55 17.86
CA GLU A 28 11.63 11.50 16.73
C GLU A 28 11.08 10.84 15.46
N GLN A 29 11.51 9.61 15.14
CA GLN A 29 10.99 8.86 13.99
C GLN A 29 9.49 8.59 14.15
N ILE A 30 9.07 8.13 15.33
CA ILE A 30 7.65 7.88 15.64
C ILE A 30 6.83 9.15 15.39
N SER A 31 7.25 10.30 15.93
CA SER A 31 6.53 11.56 15.74
C SER A 31 6.42 11.97 14.26
N LYS A 32 7.48 11.82 13.47
CA LYS A 32 7.46 12.15 12.03
C LYS A 32 6.58 11.17 11.23
N ILE A 33 6.59 9.89 11.59
CA ILE A 33 5.77 8.87 10.93
C ILE A 33 4.29 9.08 11.26
N GLU A 34 3.94 9.44 12.50
CA GLU A 34 2.57 9.78 12.91
C GLU A 34 2.05 11.03 12.17
N GLU A 35 2.89 12.06 12.01
CA GLU A 35 2.55 13.26 11.22
C GLU A 35 2.26 12.88 9.76
N LEU A 36 3.14 12.07 9.15
CA LEU A 36 3.00 11.61 7.78
C LEU A 36 1.72 10.76 7.60
N GLN A 37 1.44 9.84 8.53
CA GLN A 37 0.22 9.03 8.54
C GLN A 37 -1.03 9.90 8.66
N SER A 38 -1.02 10.87 9.58
CA SER A 38 -2.15 11.77 9.82
C SER A 38 -2.46 12.63 8.58
N LYS A 39 -1.42 13.18 7.94
CA LYS A 39 -1.53 13.95 6.70
C LYS A 39 -2.11 13.10 5.57
N MET A 40 -1.56 11.91 5.34
CA MET A 40 -2.07 10.96 4.33
C MET A 40 -3.55 10.64 4.59
N LYS A 41 -3.90 10.31 5.84
CA LYS A 41 -5.28 9.96 6.23
C LYS A 41 -6.24 11.13 5.97
N LYS A 42 -5.86 12.35 6.33
CA LYS A 42 -6.68 13.56 6.07
C LYS A 42 -6.92 13.76 4.58
N GLN A 43 -5.89 13.66 3.75
CA GLN A 43 -5.98 13.81 2.31
C GLN A 43 -6.83 12.70 1.67
N ALA A 44 -6.60 11.44 2.07
CA ALA A 44 -7.35 10.29 1.58
C ALA A 44 -8.84 10.36 1.94
N ILE A 45 -9.19 10.81 3.16
CA ILE A 45 -10.59 11.01 3.56
C ILE A 45 -11.25 12.10 2.70
N ALA A 46 -10.56 13.23 2.48
CA ALA A 46 -11.10 14.31 1.66
C ALA A 46 -11.40 13.83 0.22
N LYS A 47 -10.43 13.17 -0.41
CA LYS A 47 -10.60 12.64 -1.77
C LYS A 47 -11.58 11.46 -1.84
N GLY A 48 -11.71 10.67 -0.78
CA GLY A 48 -12.71 9.60 -0.69
C GLY A 48 -14.14 10.15 -0.67
N LYS A 49 -14.37 11.26 0.03
CA LYS A 49 -15.67 11.95 0.01
C LYS A 49 -16.02 12.52 -1.36
N GLU A 50 -15.03 13.11 -2.03
CA GLU A 50 -15.17 13.61 -3.41
C GLU A 50 -15.53 12.48 -4.37
N LEU A 51 -14.85 11.33 -4.29
CA LEU A 51 -15.16 10.16 -5.11
C LEU A 51 -16.59 9.66 -4.87
N ILE A 52 -17.02 9.54 -3.61
CA ILE A 52 -18.39 9.13 -3.29
C ILE A 52 -19.41 10.11 -3.87
N ALA A 53 -19.15 11.41 -3.80
CA ALA A 53 -20.05 12.42 -4.35
C ALA A 53 -20.18 12.30 -5.88
N LEU A 54 -19.06 12.11 -6.59
CA LEU A 54 -19.06 11.92 -8.05
C LEU A 54 -19.80 10.65 -8.48
N GLU A 55 -19.58 9.53 -7.79
CA GLU A 55 -20.29 8.27 -8.05
C GLU A 55 -21.79 8.40 -7.78
N THR A 56 -22.17 9.12 -6.71
CA THR A 56 -23.57 9.40 -6.38
C THR A 56 -24.22 10.27 -7.46
N GLU A 57 -23.49 11.26 -7.99
CA GLU A 57 -23.99 12.13 -9.06
C GLU A 57 -24.17 11.37 -10.37
N LEU A 58 -23.23 10.49 -10.71
CA LEU A 58 -23.34 9.59 -11.85
C LEU A 58 -24.59 8.70 -11.73
N GLU A 59 -24.80 8.07 -10.56
CA GLU A 59 -25.98 7.25 -10.29
C GLU A 59 -27.29 8.05 -10.44
N ARG A 60 -27.33 9.27 -9.88
CA ARG A 60 -28.48 10.17 -9.96
C ARG A 60 -28.84 10.51 -11.42
N HIS A 61 -27.87 10.84 -12.26
CA HIS A 61 -28.11 11.14 -13.67
C HIS A 61 -28.67 9.95 -14.46
N PHE A 62 -28.26 8.72 -14.13
CA PHE A 62 -28.86 7.52 -14.71
C PHE A 62 -30.29 7.30 -14.21
N MET A 63 -30.54 7.43 -12.90
CA MET A 63 -31.88 7.27 -12.32
C MET A 63 -32.89 8.25 -12.92
N GLU A 64 -32.49 9.50 -13.12
CA GLU A 64 -33.34 10.56 -13.68
C GLU A 64 -33.46 10.50 -15.21
N ARG A 65 -32.73 9.59 -15.88
CA ARG A 65 -32.61 9.53 -17.35
C ARG A 65 -32.11 10.84 -17.96
N ALA A 66 -31.31 11.59 -17.20
CA ALA A 66 -30.73 12.87 -17.59
C ALA A 66 -29.31 12.74 -18.17
N ILE A 67 -28.72 11.54 -18.08
CA ILE A 67 -27.37 11.29 -18.58
C ILE A 67 -27.29 11.45 -20.11
N THR A 68 -26.24 12.10 -20.58
CA THR A 68 -25.90 12.22 -22.01
C THR A 68 -24.48 11.69 -22.25
N ALA A 69 -24.13 11.35 -23.48
CA ALA A 69 -22.79 10.84 -23.78
C ALA A 69 -21.66 11.82 -23.40
N PRO A 70 -21.76 13.15 -23.64
CA PRO A 70 -20.76 14.10 -23.16
C PRO A 70 -20.64 14.14 -21.65
N LEU A 71 -21.77 14.20 -20.93
CA LEU A 71 -21.79 14.27 -19.46
C LEU A 71 -21.24 12.98 -18.82
N LEU A 72 -21.56 11.82 -19.41
CA LEU A 72 -21.00 10.55 -18.97
C LEU A 72 -19.48 10.54 -19.10
N HIS A 73 -18.94 11.02 -20.21
CA HIS A 73 -17.49 11.09 -20.42
C HIS A 73 -16.81 12.02 -19.42
N GLU A 74 -17.43 13.18 -19.13
CA GLU A 74 -16.94 14.14 -18.13
C GLU A 74 -16.89 13.52 -16.72
N LEU A 75 -18.01 12.99 -16.24
CA LEU A 75 -18.11 12.39 -14.90
C LEU A 75 -17.15 11.21 -14.72
N LEU A 76 -17.02 10.33 -15.72
CA LEU A 76 -16.06 9.23 -15.67
C LEU A 76 -14.61 9.73 -15.61
N GLY A 77 -14.29 10.80 -16.35
CA GLY A 77 -12.96 11.42 -16.30
C GLY A 77 -12.63 12.02 -14.93
N GLU A 78 -13.61 12.67 -14.28
CA GLU A 78 -13.46 13.18 -12.92
C GLU A 78 -13.29 12.04 -11.90
N ILE A 79 -14.14 11.02 -11.97
CA ILE A 79 -14.06 9.83 -11.11
C ILE A 79 -12.68 9.17 -11.19
N ASP A 80 -12.18 8.94 -12.41
CA ASP A 80 -10.87 8.30 -12.60
C ASP A 80 -9.72 9.19 -12.15
N THR A 81 -9.84 10.51 -12.30
CA THR A 81 -8.88 11.48 -11.75
C THR A 81 -8.85 11.39 -10.22
N THR A 82 -10.00 11.47 -9.55
CA THR A 82 -10.08 11.39 -8.08
C THR A 82 -9.59 10.03 -7.56
N ARG A 83 -9.89 8.92 -8.26
CA ARG A 83 -9.35 7.58 -7.94
C ARG A 83 -7.83 7.53 -8.07
N SER A 84 -7.28 8.13 -9.13
CA SER A 84 -5.83 8.22 -9.35
C SER A 84 -5.15 9.01 -8.24
N GLU A 85 -5.71 10.15 -7.85
CA GLU A 85 -5.20 10.98 -6.76
C GLU A 85 -5.24 10.26 -5.41
N LEU A 86 -6.32 9.53 -5.12
CA LEU A 86 -6.40 8.67 -3.93
C LEU A 86 -5.26 7.66 -3.88
N ARG A 87 -4.97 6.99 -5.00
CA ARG A 87 -3.88 6.03 -5.11
C ARG A 87 -2.52 6.72 -4.99
N TYR A 88 -2.37 7.90 -5.58
CA TYR A 88 -1.16 8.71 -5.46
C TYR A 88 -0.88 9.11 -4.01
N ILE A 89 -1.89 9.57 -3.24
CA ILE A 89 -1.73 9.93 -1.82
C ILE A 89 -1.15 8.74 -1.03
N HIS A 90 -1.66 7.53 -1.28
CA HIS A 90 -1.15 6.32 -0.64
C HIS A 90 0.29 6.00 -1.05
N LEU A 91 0.54 5.82 -2.35
CA LEU A 91 1.86 5.40 -2.86
C LEU A 91 2.95 6.45 -2.58
N SER A 92 2.64 7.75 -2.72
CA SER A 92 3.58 8.83 -2.42
C SER A 92 3.94 8.89 -0.94
N THR A 93 3.04 8.48 -0.05
CA THR A 93 3.32 8.36 1.38
C THR A 93 4.30 7.21 1.64
N HIS A 94 4.09 6.06 1.00
CA HIS A 94 5.07 4.96 1.05
C HIS A 94 6.42 5.37 0.47
N LEU A 95 6.49 6.17 -0.60
CA LEU A 95 7.77 6.68 -1.14
C LEU A 95 8.50 7.64 -0.19
N GLN A 96 7.79 8.34 0.70
CA GLN A 96 8.38 9.26 1.66
C GLN A 96 8.86 8.55 2.93
N THR A 97 8.20 7.47 3.31
CA THR A 97 8.40 6.78 4.59
C THR A 97 9.84 6.24 4.78
N PRO A 98 10.49 5.57 3.80
CA PRO A 98 11.88 5.10 3.94
C PRO A 98 12.88 6.20 4.30
N LYS A 99 12.62 7.46 3.91
CA LYS A 99 13.50 8.60 4.18
C LYS A 99 13.61 8.93 5.67
N LEU A 100 12.71 8.38 6.49
CA LEU A 100 12.70 8.54 7.95
C LEU A 100 13.43 7.40 8.68
N LEU A 101 13.89 6.37 7.96
CA LEU A 101 14.42 5.14 8.52
C LEU A 101 15.88 4.92 8.13
N SER A 102 16.60 4.14 8.93
CA SER A 102 17.87 3.57 8.49
C SER A 102 17.67 2.32 7.63
N GLU A 103 18.70 1.94 6.88
CA GLU A 103 18.70 0.68 6.11
C GLU A 103 18.48 -0.55 7.03
N GLN A 104 19.03 -0.55 8.24
CA GLN A 104 18.80 -1.64 9.20
C GLN A 104 17.33 -1.72 9.63
N GLN A 105 16.67 -0.58 9.85
CA GLN A 105 15.25 -0.53 10.20
C GLN A 105 14.37 -1.01 9.04
N ILE A 106 14.71 -0.64 7.80
CA ILE A 106 14.00 -1.13 6.59
C ILE A 106 14.17 -2.65 6.46
N SER A 107 15.39 -3.16 6.64
CA SER A 107 15.65 -4.61 6.62
C SER A 107 14.86 -5.33 7.72
N ARG A 108 14.85 -4.80 8.94
CA ARG A 108 14.07 -5.36 10.06
C ARG A 108 12.57 -5.35 9.78
N TYR A 109 12.05 -4.25 9.22
CA TYR A 109 10.66 -4.17 8.77
C TYR A 109 10.34 -5.28 7.75
N ASN A 110 11.18 -5.44 6.73
CA ASN A 110 10.98 -6.47 5.71
C ASN A 110 11.04 -7.90 6.29
N GLN A 111 11.84 -8.13 7.33
CA GLN A 111 11.87 -9.44 8.01
C GLN A 111 10.57 -9.69 8.76
N LEU A 112 10.13 -8.73 9.56
CA LEU A 112 8.89 -8.82 10.32
C LEU A 112 7.65 -8.97 9.42
N ARG A 113 7.70 -8.40 8.22
CA ARG A 113 6.64 -8.51 7.22
C ARG A 113 6.70 -9.76 6.35
N GLY A 114 7.76 -10.57 6.45
CA GLY A 114 7.96 -11.76 5.62
C GLY A 114 8.36 -11.45 4.17
N TYR A 115 8.91 -10.26 3.90
CA TYR A 115 9.46 -9.86 2.60
C TYR A 115 10.95 -10.19 2.44
N SER A 116 11.59 -10.74 3.48
CA SER A 116 13.03 -11.06 3.50
C SER A 116 13.35 -12.49 3.12
N SER A 117 12.37 -13.38 3.14
CA SER A 117 12.51 -14.70 2.54
C SER A 117 12.77 -14.46 1.07
N SER A 118 13.89 -14.96 0.57
CA SER A 118 13.94 -15.33 -0.83
C SER A 118 12.62 -16.07 -1.12
N GLN A 119 11.88 -15.60 -2.12
CA GLN A 119 10.81 -16.42 -2.69
C GLN A 119 11.38 -17.67 -3.36
N ASP A 120 12.71 -17.86 -3.27
CA ASP A 120 13.37 -19.08 -3.63
C ASP A 120 12.82 -20.23 -2.77
N PRO A 121 12.06 -21.16 -3.38
CA PRO A 121 11.56 -22.33 -2.70
C PRO A 121 12.70 -23.15 -2.07
N CYS A 122 13.92 -23.02 -2.59
CA CYS A 122 15.11 -23.73 -2.13
C CYS A 122 15.53 -23.40 -0.70
N ASP A 123 15.16 -22.20 -0.22
CA ASP A 123 15.48 -21.72 1.13
C ASP A 123 14.35 -21.93 2.14
N ASN A 124 13.14 -22.29 1.69
CA ASN A 124 11.93 -22.37 2.51
C ASN A 124 11.18 -23.70 2.30
N ILE A 125 11.80 -24.81 2.74
CA ILE A 125 11.22 -26.15 2.63
C ILE A 125 10.12 -26.34 3.70
N PRO A 126 8.86 -26.66 3.32
CA PRO A 126 7.77 -26.82 4.28
C PRO A 126 7.97 -27.99 5.22
N GLU A 127 7.46 -27.87 6.44
CA GLU A 127 7.54 -28.94 7.44
C GLU A 127 6.85 -30.23 6.93
N GLY A 128 7.46 -31.39 7.20
CA GLY A 128 6.98 -32.69 6.72
C GLY A 128 7.36 -33.04 5.27
N HIS A 129 8.11 -32.20 4.57
CA HIS A 129 8.64 -32.50 3.24
C HIS A 129 10.09 -32.95 3.30
N ASP A 130 10.44 -33.93 2.45
CA ASP A 130 11.82 -34.38 2.29
C ASP A 130 12.68 -33.26 1.63
N PRO A 131 13.75 -32.81 2.29
CA PRO A 131 14.53 -31.67 1.80
C PRO A 131 15.24 -31.91 0.46
N GLU A 132 15.57 -33.15 0.12
CA GLU A 132 16.32 -33.50 -1.09
C GLU A 132 15.37 -33.55 -2.30
N MET A 133 14.23 -34.22 -2.15
CA MET A 133 13.15 -34.27 -3.15
C MET A 133 12.55 -32.89 -3.41
N PHE A 134 12.30 -32.09 -2.36
CA PHE A 134 11.73 -30.76 -2.53
C PHE A 134 12.66 -29.83 -3.33
N ARG A 135 13.97 -29.87 -3.03
CA ARG A 135 14.97 -29.09 -3.77
C ARG A 135 15.09 -29.52 -5.23
N LYS A 136 15.07 -30.84 -5.48
CA LYS A 136 15.07 -31.38 -6.85
C LYS A 136 13.85 -30.96 -7.67
N HIS A 137 12.65 -30.97 -7.06
CA HIS A 137 11.42 -30.54 -7.74
C HIS A 137 11.38 -29.05 -8.07
N ASN A 138 12.09 -28.22 -7.29
CA ASN A 138 12.15 -26.77 -7.49
C ASN A 138 13.42 -26.32 -8.23
N ASN A 139 14.17 -27.24 -8.84
CA ASN A 139 15.41 -26.96 -9.60
C ASN A 139 16.43 -26.13 -8.81
N CYS A 140 16.56 -26.43 -7.52
CA CYS A 140 17.55 -25.83 -6.64
C CYS A 140 18.96 -26.29 -7.03
N SER A 141 19.94 -25.39 -6.92
CA SER A 141 21.36 -25.66 -7.21
C SER A 141 22.04 -26.46 -6.11
#